data_AF-A0A022Q2X1-F1
#
_entry.id   AF-A0A022Q2X1-F1
#
_cell.length_a   1.000
_cell.length_b   1.000
_cell.length_c   1.000
_cell.angle_alpha   90.00
_cell.angle_beta   90.00
_cell.angle_gamma   90.00
#
_symmetry.space_group_name_H-M   'P 1'
#
loop_
_entity.id
_entity.type
_entity.pdbx_description
1 polymer ?
#
loop_
_entity_poly.entity_id
_entity_poly.type
_entity_poly.pdbx_seq_one_letter_code
_entity_poly.pdbx_strand_id
1 'polypeptide(L)'
;MEAEKKPVTAEGANIKAILVGCNNYPDPENELKGCHNDAYNMHNILIKIFNFDPKRILVMVDTPGSKHMPTAANIKKQLEKMIEDADEGDRLFFYFSGHGMTVCHHGETKPAIVPCDDNLITCMDFRYCVSRLPKKATFTIMADSCNSGGLIDQEPVQVGQPYYVQPPKDQTCVGKNKPKMIPYESYMANLSSRTGLNDPDIGAHLIQLFGSEASIMFWLPPHQHPEPLKSDQGILLSGGEPDELTFEDRRDIRNPCGAFTKTVVAILNGHPAPITNRQLIVNARGILGIKDEDERQHPCLYCSQENANAVFLRKASEIGETSEDHVLEG
;
A
#
# COMPACT_ATOMS: atom_id res chain seq x y z
N MET A 1 -37.35 2.06 -13.58
CA MET A 1 -36.40 2.94 -14.28
C MET A 1 -35.07 2.23 -14.26
N GLU A 2 -34.76 1.50 -15.32
CA GLU A 2 -33.46 0.86 -15.49
C GLU A 2 -32.41 1.96 -15.69
N ALA A 3 -31.36 1.94 -14.87
CA ALA A 3 -30.22 2.83 -15.07
C ALA A 3 -29.55 2.44 -16.40
N GLU A 4 -29.47 3.40 -17.32
CA GLU A 4 -28.74 3.24 -18.58
C GLU A 4 -27.30 2.81 -18.28
N LYS A 5 -26.94 1.60 -18.71
CA LYS A 5 -25.56 1.15 -18.72
C LYS A 5 -24.77 2.05 -19.67
N LYS A 6 -23.73 2.71 -19.15
CA LYS A 6 -22.72 3.40 -19.96
C LYS A 6 -22.21 2.46 -21.07
N PRO A 7 -21.99 2.96 -22.30
CA PRO A 7 -21.46 2.14 -23.38
C PRO A 7 -20.05 1.68 -23.02
N VAL A 8 -19.81 0.36 -23.14
CA VAL A 8 -18.48 -0.24 -23.01
C VAL A 8 -17.64 0.27 -24.18
N THR A 9 -16.74 1.22 -23.92
CA THR A 9 -15.78 1.69 -24.92
C THR A 9 -14.75 0.59 -25.18
N ALA A 10 -14.52 0.26 -26.46
CA ALA A 10 -13.57 -0.75 -26.93
C ALA A 10 -12.08 -0.36 -26.78
N GLU A 11 -11.74 0.43 -25.76
CA GLU A 11 -10.36 0.71 -25.35
C GLU A 11 -10.05 -0.23 -24.17
N GLY A 12 -9.27 -1.29 -24.42
CA GLY A 12 -9.13 -2.38 -23.47
C GLY A 12 -8.62 -1.97 -22.08
N ALA A 13 -9.07 -2.67 -21.02
CA ALA A 13 -8.65 -2.60 -19.61
C ALA A 13 -7.70 -1.44 -19.24
N ASN A 14 -8.26 -0.42 -18.61
CA ASN A 14 -7.52 0.75 -18.17
C ASN A 14 -6.69 0.44 -16.92
N ILE A 15 -5.63 1.22 -16.72
CA ILE A 15 -4.87 1.21 -15.48
C ILE A 15 -4.95 2.59 -14.82
N LYS A 16 -5.24 2.62 -13.52
CA LYS A 16 -5.32 3.83 -12.71
C LYS A 16 -4.43 3.66 -11.50
N ALA A 17 -3.74 4.74 -11.11
CA ALA A 17 -2.81 4.70 -9.99
C ALA A 17 -3.00 5.88 -9.04
N ILE A 18 -2.92 5.60 -7.74
CA ILE A 18 -2.79 6.61 -6.69
C ILE A 18 -1.49 6.33 -5.94
N LEU A 19 -0.61 7.33 -5.89
CA LEU A 19 0.71 7.24 -5.29
C LEU A 19 0.80 8.23 -4.14
N VAL A 20 0.98 7.72 -2.92
CA VAL A 20 0.97 8.50 -1.69
C VAL A 20 2.35 8.50 -1.05
N GLY A 21 2.88 9.67 -0.73
CA GLY A 21 4.11 9.84 0.04
C GLY A 21 3.90 10.83 1.19
N CYS A 22 4.05 10.37 2.43
CA CYS A 22 3.90 11.21 3.62
C CYS A 22 5.25 11.40 4.31
N ASN A 23 5.69 12.65 4.47
CA ASN A 23 6.92 13.02 5.17
C ASN A 23 6.65 13.91 6.39
N ASN A 24 5.68 14.82 6.26
CA ASN A 24 5.50 15.96 7.15
C ASN A 24 4.33 15.67 8.11
N TYR A 25 4.61 14.81 9.09
CA TYR A 25 3.65 14.46 10.14
C TYR A 25 3.46 15.59 11.16
N PRO A 26 2.31 15.66 11.87
CA PRO A 26 2.03 16.75 12.80
C PRO A 26 3.04 16.87 13.94
N ASP A 27 3.57 15.73 14.40
CA ASP A 27 4.70 15.68 15.32
C ASP A 27 6.03 15.68 14.54
N PRO A 28 6.91 16.69 14.72
CA PRO A 28 8.21 16.74 14.07
C PRO A 28 9.10 15.51 14.35
N GLU A 29 8.92 14.83 15.49
CA GLU A 29 9.68 13.60 15.79
C GLU A 29 9.32 12.46 14.85
N ASN A 30 8.14 12.52 14.22
CA ASN A 30 7.65 11.55 13.23
C ASN A 30 8.02 11.92 11.79
N GLU A 31 8.77 13.00 11.54
CA GLU A 31 9.11 13.39 10.16
C GLU A 31 9.95 12.33 9.40
N LEU A 32 9.50 11.98 8.21
CA LEU A 32 10.23 11.17 7.24
C LEU A 32 10.80 12.08 6.15
N LYS A 33 11.74 11.57 5.34
CA LYS A 33 12.42 12.36 4.29
C LYS A 33 12.32 11.74 2.90
N GLY A 34 12.19 10.43 2.79
CA GLY A 34 12.25 9.70 1.53
C GLY A 34 10.90 9.42 0.88
N CYS A 35 9.77 9.58 1.58
CA CYS A 35 8.48 9.11 1.09
C CYS A 35 7.96 9.91 -0.12
N HIS A 36 8.31 11.19 -0.23
CA HIS A 36 8.03 11.98 -1.43
C HIS A 36 8.79 11.44 -2.64
N ASN A 37 10.10 11.21 -2.49
CA ASN A 37 10.96 10.70 -3.56
C ASN A 37 10.49 9.32 -4.00
N ASP A 38 10.10 8.48 -3.05
CA ASP A 38 9.50 7.18 -3.27
C ASP A 38 8.25 7.25 -4.17
N ALA A 39 7.30 8.13 -3.87
CA ALA A 39 6.10 8.34 -4.69
C ALA A 39 6.44 8.83 -6.11
N TYR A 40 7.40 9.76 -6.26
CA TYR A 40 7.84 10.25 -7.57
C TYR A 40 8.66 9.21 -8.35
N ASN A 41 9.45 8.38 -7.68
CA ASN A 41 10.18 7.27 -8.30
C ASN A 41 9.20 6.24 -8.85
N MET A 42 8.16 5.89 -8.08
CA MET A 42 7.11 4.99 -8.55
C MET A 42 6.36 5.59 -9.73
N HIS A 43 5.97 6.87 -9.66
CA HIS A 43 5.36 7.60 -10.79
C HIS A 43 6.18 7.47 -12.08
N ASN A 44 7.50 7.71 -11.97
CA ASN A 44 8.40 7.62 -13.11
C ASN A 44 8.51 6.20 -13.67
N ILE A 45 8.49 5.17 -12.82
CA ILE A 45 8.52 3.77 -13.24
C ILE A 45 7.23 3.37 -13.96
N LEU A 46 6.07 3.77 -13.45
CA LEU A 46 4.78 3.52 -14.09
C LEU A 46 4.71 4.08 -15.52
N ILE A 47 5.27 5.27 -15.72
CA ILE A 47 5.33 5.88 -17.06
C ILE A 47 6.39 5.20 -17.92
N LYS A 48 7.63 5.09 -17.44
CA LYS A 48 8.77 4.67 -18.29
C LYS A 48 8.76 3.19 -18.65
N ILE A 49 8.33 2.33 -17.72
CA ILE A 49 8.42 0.86 -17.86
C ILE A 49 7.07 0.25 -18.22
N PHE A 50 6.00 0.77 -17.60
CA PHE A 50 4.65 0.24 -17.81
C PHE A 50 3.80 1.07 -18.77
N ASN A 51 4.33 2.19 -19.26
CA ASN A 51 3.69 3.05 -20.27
C ASN A 51 2.28 3.52 -19.83
N PHE A 52 2.11 3.79 -18.53
CA PHE A 52 0.86 4.36 -18.02
C PHE A 52 0.67 5.77 -18.55
N ASP A 53 -0.57 6.12 -18.90
CA ASP A 53 -0.95 7.50 -19.17
C ASP A 53 -0.75 8.34 -17.89
N PRO A 54 0.12 9.37 -17.88
CA PRO A 54 0.32 10.23 -16.72
C PRO A 54 -0.96 10.85 -16.19
N LYS A 55 -1.99 11.06 -17.02
CA LYS A 55 -3.29 11.60 -16.60
C LYS A 55 -4.11 10.63 -15.75
N ARG A 56 -3.75 9.34 -15.76
CA ARG A 56 -4.37 8.27 -14.97
C ARG A 56 -3.60 7.99 -13.67
N ILE A 57 -2.57 8.77 -13.37
CA ILE A 57 -1.76 8.65 -12.14
C ILE A 57 -1.98 9.90 -11.29
N LEU A 58 -2.48 9.70 -10.06
CA LEU A 58 -2.57 10.76 -9.06
C LEU A 58 -1.42 10.62 -8.07
N VAL A 59 -0.64 11.69 -7.89
CA VAL A 59 0.40 11.75 -6.85
C VAL A 59 -0.08 12.66 -5.71
N MET A 60 -0.01 12.16 -4.49
CA MET A 60 -0.41 12.85 -3.26
C MET A 60 0.79 12.92 -2.31
N VAL A 61 1.31 14.13 -2.07
CA VAL A 61 2.42 14.39 -1.14
C VAL A 61 2.10 15.59 -0.26
N ASP A 62 2.56 15.55 0.99
CA ASP A 62 2.28 16.55 2.03
C ASP A 62 3.25 17.75 1.99
N THR A 63 3.69 18.16 0.80
CA THR A 63 4.44 19.41 0.65
C THR A 63 3.53 20.63 0.94
N PRO A 64 4.04 21.68 1.61
CA PRO A 64 3.24 22.87 1.89
C PRO A 64 2.60 23.45 0.61
N GLY A 65 1.28 23.63 0.62
CA GLY A 65 0.52 24.14 -0.52
C GLY A 65 0.14 23.10 -1.58
N SER A 66 0.41 21.81 -1.35
CA SER A 66 -0.03 20.72 -2.22
C SER A 66 -1.55 20.73 -2.41
N LYS A 67 -2.00 20.60 -3.66
CA LYS A 67 -3.43 20.50 -4.01
C LYS A 67 -4.05 19.18 -3.57
N HIS A 68 -3.22 18.16 -3.34
CA HIS A 68 -3.63 16.81 -3.02
C HIS A 68 -2.89 16.34 -1.76
N MET A 69 -3.18 17.03 -0.65
CA MET A 69 -2.67 16.65 0.66
C MET A 69 -3.08 15.19 0.97
N PRO A 70 -2.16 14.32 1.38
CA PRO A 70 -2.41 12.93 1.69
C PRO A 70 -3.01 12.77 3.10
N THR A 71 -4.14 13.46 3.35
CA THR A 71 -4.98 13.21 4.52
C THR A 71 -5.78 11.94 4.31
N ALA A 72 -6.24 11.30 5.39
CA ALA A 72 -7.04 10.08 5.26
C ALA A 72 -8.31 10.29 4.44
N ALA A 73 -9.00 11.41 4.68
CA ALA A 73 -10.22 11.77 3.95
C ALA A 73 -9.95 11.92 2.45
N ASN A 74 -8.85 12.57 2.07
CA ASN A 74 -8.50 12.75 0.66
C ASN A 74 -8.09 11.42 0.02
N ILE A 75 -7.30 10.59 0.70
CA ILE A 75 -6.88 9.27 0.19
C ILE A 75 -8.12 8.38 -0.02
N LYS A 76 -8.98 8.24 0.99
CA LYS A 76 -10.20 7.43 0.91
C LYS A 76 -11.14 7.91 -0.20
N LYS A 77 -11.32 9.22 -0.35
CA LYS A 77 -12.11 9.80 -1.45
C LYS A 77 -11.57 9.44 -2.84
N GLN A 78 -10.24 9.44 -3.01
CA GLN A 78 -9.65 9.07 -4.30
C GLN A 78 -9.69 7.57 -4.55
N LEU A 79 -9.52 6.75 -3.50
CA LEU A 79 -9.74 5.30 -3.57
C LEU A 79 -11.19 4.98 -3.98
N GLU A 80 -12.17 5.57 -3.32
CA GLU A 80 -13.59 5.42 -3.65
C GLU A 80 -13.88 5.78 -5.11
N LYS A 81 -13.43 6.96 -5.55
CA LYS A 81 -13.58 7.39 -6.95
C LYS A 81 -12.92 6.41 -7.92
N MET A 82 -11.71 5.94 -7.61
CA MET A 82 -10.98 5.01 -8.47
C MET A 82 -11.72 3.67 -8.62
N ILE A 83 -12.35 3.18 -7.55
CA ILE A 83 -13.17 1.97 -7.54
C ILE A 83 -14.50 2.19 -8.28
N GLU A 84 -15.20 3.31 -8.05
CA GLU A 84 -16.46 3.66 -8.72
C GLU A 84 -16.31 3.85 -10.22
N ASP A 85 -15.19 4.42 -10.65
CA ASP A 85 -14.90 4.64 -12.06
C ASP A 85 -14.34 3.37 -12.74
N ALA A 86 -14.11 2.26 -12.03
CA ALA A 86 -13.49 1.06 -12.57
C ALA A 86 -14.47 0.20 -13.37
N ASP A 87 -14.01 -0.33 -14.50
CA ASP A 87 -14.77 -1.27 -15.35
C ASP A 87 -14.25 -2.72 -15.20
N GLU A 88 -14.97 -3.68 -15.79
CA GLU A 88 -14.55 -5.10 -15.83
C GLU A 88 -13.13 -5.23 -16.45
N GLY A 89 -12.23 -5.87 -15.71
CA GLY A 89 -10.85 -6.09 -16.14
C GLY A 89 -9.90 -4.90 -15.94
N ASP A 90 -10.36 -3.77 -15.40
CA ASP A 90 -9.47 -2.66 -15.04
C ASP A 90 -8.46 -3.07 -13.97
N ARG A 91 -7.27 -2.45 -14.03
CA ARG A 91 -6.21 -2.65 -13.05
C ARG A 91 -6.07 -1.39 -12.23
N LEU A 92 -6.20 -1.52 -10.92
CA LEU A 92 -6.08 -0.40 -10.00
C LEU A 92 -4.79 -0.59 -9.20
N PHE A 93 -4.02 0.49 -9.03
CA PHE A 93 -2.77 0.47 -8.29
C PHE A 93 -2.80 1.53 -7.19
N PHE A 94 -2.60 1.11 -5.95
CA PHE A 94 -2.37 2.00 -4.83
C PHE A 94 -0.98 1.79 -4.28
N TYR A 95 -0.21 2.86 -4.22
CA TYR A 95 1.12 2.87 -3.66
C TYR A 95 1.15 3.78 -2.44
N PHE A 96 1.71 3.30 -1.34
CA PHE A 96 1.89 4.08 -0.13
C PHE A 96 3.34 3.98 0.36
N SER A 97 3.93 5.15 0.65
CA SER A 97 5.14 5.26 1.44
C SER A 97 4.92 6.25 2.58
N GLY A 98 5.20 5.80 3.79
CA GLY A 98 4.99 6.56 5.01
C GLY A 98 5.01 5.64 6.23
N HIS A 99 4.56 6.16 7.37
CA HIS A 99 4.41 5.37 8.58
C HIS A 99 3.29 4.33 8.46
N GLY A 100 3.51 3.17 9.08
CA GLY A 100 2.47 2.18 9.35
C GLY A 100 2.55 1.68 10.78
N MET A 101 1.41 1.27 11.31
CA MET A 101 1.28 0.86 12.71
C MET A 101 0.25 -0.25 12.86
N THR A 102 0.26 -0.87 14.03
CA THR A 102 -0.75 -1.84 14.43
C THR A 102 -1.62 -1.21 15.52
N VAL A 103 -2.94 -1.28 15.36
CA VAL A 103 -3.90 -0.66 16.28
C VAL A 103 -4.84 -1.70 16.87
N CYS A 104 -5.26 -1.48 18.10
CA CYS A 104 -6.23 -2.31 18.80
C CYS A 104 -7.49 -1.49 19.07
N HIS A 105 -8.65 -1.99 18.64
CA HIS A 105 -9.95 -1.41 18.93
C HIS A 105 -10.89 -2.53 19.37
N HIS A 106 -11.52 -2.40 20.54
CA HIS A 106 -12.38 -3.44 21.14
C HIS A 106 -11.75 -4.86 21.20
N GLY A 107 -10.43 -4.95 21.39
CA GLY A 107 -9.70 -6.22 21.46
C GLY A 107 -9.38 -6.83 20.08
N GLU A 108 -9.80 -6.19 19.00
CA GLU A 108 -9.41 -6.56 17.64
C GLU A 108 -8.22 -5.72 17.19
N THR A 109 -7.16 -6.41 16.79
CA THR A 109 -5.92 -5.76 16.40
C THR A 109 -5.71 -5.86 14.89
N LYS A 110 -5.55 -4.72 14.23
CA LYS A 110 -5.46 -4.60 12.77
C LYS A 110 -4.30 -3.69 12.35
N PRO A 111 -3.68 -3.94 11.20
CA PRO A 111 -2.69 -3.05 10.63
C PRO A 111 -3.33 -1.81 10.00
N ALA A 112 -2.60 -0.71 10.00
CA ALA A 112 -3.01 0.56 9.43
C ALA A 112 -1.82 1.30 8.81
N ILE A 113 -2.11 2.08 7.77
CA ILE A 113 -1.21 3.15 7.32
C ILE A 113 -1.52 4.44 8.08
N VAL A 114 -0.53 5.31 8.22
CA VAL A 114 -0.65 6.62 8.85
C VAL A 114 -0.47 7.73 7.80
N PRO A 115 -1.58 8.33 7.31
CA PRO A 115 -1.60 9.55 6.49
C PRO A 115 -1.04 10.77 7.23
N CYS A 116 -0.84 11.88 6.52
CA CYS A 116 -0.14 13.06 7.06
C CYS A 116 -0.92 13.85 8.14
N ASP A 117 -2.19 13.53 8.38
CA ASP A 117 -3.04 14.16 9.40
C ASP A 117 -3.24 13.29 10.66
N ASP A 118 -2.49 12.19 10.75
CA ASP A 118 -2.61 11.13 11.76
C ASP A 118 -3.95 10.39 11.74
N ASN A 119 -4.85 10.63 10.77
CA ASN A 119 -6.11 9.89 10.71
C ASN A 119 -5.89 8.53 10.06
N LEU A 120 -6.04 7.45 10.81
CA LEU A 120 -5.64 6.12 10.31
C LEU A 120 -6.54 5.62 9.18
N ILE A 121 -5.91 4.91 8.22
CA ILE A 121 -6.61 4.05 7.26
C ILE A 121 -6.19 2.61 7.57
N THR A 122 -7.15 1.81 8.02
CA THR A 122 -6.92 0.43 8.46
C THR A 122 -7.11 -0.55 7.32
N CYS A 123 -6.71 -1.81 7.52
CA CYS A 123 -7.00 -2.88 6.56
C CYS A 123 -8.50 -3.02 6.23
N MET A 124 -9.40 -2.58 7.13
CA MET A 124 -10.84 -2.64 6.91
C MET A 124 -11.30 -1.68 5.82
N ASP A 125 -10.71 -0.48 5.74
CA ASP A 125 -10.99 0.48 4.67
C ASP A 125 -10.55 -0.07 3.29
N PHE A 126 -9.37 -0.72 3.24
CA PHE A 126 -8.91 -1.38 2.02
C PHE A 126 -9.76 -2.59 1.65
N ARG A 127 -10.16 -3.41 2.63
CA ARG A 127 -11.09 -4.54 2.42
C ARG A 127 -12.44 -4.05 1.86
N TYR A 128 -12.93 -2.90 2.32
CA TYR A 128 -14.12 -2.25 1.77
C TYR A 128 -13.95 -1.76 0.32
N CYS A 129 -12.73 -1.38 -0.08
CA CYS A 129 -12.45 -1.07 -1.48
C CYS A 129 -12.42 -2.34 -2.34
N VAL A 130 -11.69 -3.37 -1.89
CA VAL A 130 -11.56 -4.65 -2.62
C VAL A 130 -12.93 -5.31 -2.80
N SER A 131 -13.82 -5.26 -1.80
CA SER A 131 -15.16 -5.88 -1.84
C SER A 131 -16.13 -5.27 -2.86
N ARG A 132 -15.81 -4.09 -3.40
CA ARG A 132 -16.63 -3.37 -4.39
C ARG A 132 -16.04 -3.41 -5.80
N LEU A 133 -14.95 -4.14 -6.02
CA LEU A 133 -14.32 -4.22 -7.33
C LEU A 133 -15.23 -4.88 -8.37
N PRO A 134 -15.31 -4.34 -9.61
CA PRO A 134 -15.94 -5.01 -10.73
C PRO A 134 -15.35 -6.41 -10.95
N LYS A 135 -16.12 -7.27 -11.62
CA LYS A 135 -15.64 -8.60 -12.01
C LYS A 135 -14.34 -8.48 -12.79
N LYS A 136 -13.38 -9.38 -12.53
CA LYS A 136 -12.06 -9.45 -13.18
C LYS A 136 -11.16 -8.21 -13.03
N ALA A 137 -11.63 -7.14 -12.38
CA ALA A 137 -10.76 -6.04 -12.01
C ALA A 137 -9.84 -6.48 -10.87
N THR A 138 -8.61 -5.98 -10.87
CA THR A 138 -7.63 -6.26 -9.83
C THR A 138 -7.22 -4.98 -9.12
N PHE A 139 -6.96 -5.07 -7.82
CA PHE A 139 -6.44 -3.98 -7.02
C PHE A 139 -5.13 -4.37 -6.37
N THR A 140 -4.05 -3.78 -6.86
CA THR A 140 -2.69 -3.99 -6.35
C THR A 140 -2.32 -2.88 -5.39
N ILE A 141 -1.99 -3.24 -4.16
CA ILE A 141 -1.45 -2.39 -3.11
C ILE A 141 0.04 -2.69 -2.96
N MET A 142 0.89 -1.67 -3.04
CA MET A 142 2.28 -1.75 -2.64
C MET A 142 2.54 -0.76 -1.51
N ALA A 143 2.97 -1.27 -0.36
CA ALA A 143 3.17 -0.48 0.85
C ALA A 143 4.63 -0.56 1.33
N ASP A 144 5.34 0.55 1.20
CA ASP A 144 6.65 0.78 1.81
C ASP A 144 6.46 1.46 3.17
N SER A 145 5.93 0.68 4.12
CA SER A 145 5.65 1.07 5.50
C SER A 145 5.77 -0.13 6.44
N CYS A 146 6.04 0.11 7.72
CA CYS A 146 6.01 -0.95 8.73
C CYS A 146 4.58 -1.48 8.92
N ASN A 147 4.46 -2.71 9.43
CA ASN A 147 3.16 -3.33 9.75
C ASN A 147 2.18 -3.41 8.55
N SER A 148 2.69 -3.47 7.31
CA SER A 148 1.88 -3.44 6.09
C SER A 148 1.37 -4.80 5.60
N GLY A 149 1.86 -5.91 6.15
CA GLY A 149 1.58 -7.28 5.66
C GLY A 149 0.11 -7.73 5.72
N GLY A 150 -0.72 -7.08 6.53
CA GLY A 150 -2.15 -7.40 6.65
C GLY A 150 -3.10 -6.31 6.12
N LEU A 151 -2.61 -5.36 5.30
CA LEU A 151 -3.44 -4.25 4.80
C LEU A 151 -4.61 -4.71 3.92
N ILE A 152 -4.54 -5.90 3.33
CA ILE A 152 -5.68 -6.60 2.77
C ILE A 152 -5.86 -7.87 3.61
N ASP A 153 -6.69 -7.75 4.65
CA ASP A 153 -6.82 -8.78 5.70
C ASP A 153 -7.28 -10.12 5.14
N GLN A 154 -6.65 -11.24 5.50
CA GLN A 154 -6.99 -12.61 5.07
C GLN A 154 -6.69 -12.98 3.60
N GLU A 155 -5.79 -12.27 2.91
CA GLU A 155 -5.29 -12.75 1.61
C GLU A 155 -4.30 -13.92 1.76
N PRO A 156 -4.31 -14.91 0.85
CA PRO A 156 -3.36 -16.02 0.91
C PRO A 156 -1.91 -15.55 0.76
N VAL A 157 -0.99 -16.18 1.49
CA VAL A 157 0.42 -15.80 1.47
C VAL A 157 1.14 -16.57 0.39
N GLN A 158 1.91 -15.86 -0.44
CA GLN A 158 2.60 -16.41 -1.59
C GLN A 158 4.12 -16.35 -1.43
N VAL A 159 4.62 -15.31 -0.78
CA VAL A 159 6.03 -15.14 -0.40
C VAL A 159 6.08 -14.50 0.99
N GLY A 160 6.88 -15.05 1.90
CA GLY A 160 7.01 -14.58 3.27
C GLY A 160 6.14 -15.36 4.26
N GLN A 161 5.90 -14.79 5.44
CA GLN A 161 5.08 -15.39 6.48
C GLN A 161 3.61 -14.95 6.40
N PRO A 162 2.68 -15.80 6.85
CA PRO A 162 1.33 -15.37 7.19
C PRO A 162 1.34 -14.13 8.07
N TYR A 163 0.51 -13.15 7.73
CA TYR A 163 0.25 -12.07 8.67
C TYR A 163 -0.43 -12.67 9.90
N TYR A 164 0.20 -12.49 11.06
CA TYR A 164 -0.40 -12.77 12.35
C TYR A 164 -0.56 -11.47 13.11
N VAL A 165 -1.60 -11.43 13.93
CA VAL A 165 -1.90 -10.29 14.77
C VAL A 165 -0.72 -10.01 15.68
N GLN A 166 -0.13 -8.82 15.53
CA GLN A 166 0.93 -8.32 16.40
C GLN A 166 0.30 -7.38 17.43
N PRO A 167 0.71 -7.40 18.71
CA PRO A 167 0.34 -6.30 19.60
C PRO A 167 0.88 -4.98 19.03
N PRO A 168 0.24 -3.83 19.32
CA PRO A 168 0.83 -2.53 19.05
C PRO A 168 2.27 -2.47 19.61
N LYS A 169 3.19 -1.91 18.82
CA LYS A 169 4.63 -1.91 19.13
C LYS A 169 5.07 -0.55 19.65
N ASP A 170 5.80 -0.56 20.76
CA ASP A 170 6.52 0.61 21.32
C ASP A 170 8.04 0.44 21.18
N GLN A 171 8.49 -0.07 20.02
CA GLN A 171 9.91 -0.32 19.82
C GLN A 171 10.66 0.98 19.52
N THR A 172 11.67 1.27 20.34
CA THR A 172 12.76 2.21 20.01
C THR A 172 13.85 1.44 19.30
N CYS A 173 14.12 1.74 18.02
CA CYS A 173 15.28 1.19 17.32
C CYS A 173 16.48 2.14 17.43
N VAL A 174 17.64 1.57 17.75
CA VAL A 174 18.93 2.28 17.76
C VAL A 174 19.66 1.90 16.48
N GLY A 175 19.59 2.75 15.45
CA GLY A 175 20.18 2.49 14.14
C GLY A 175 20.35 3.78 13.32
N LYS A 176 21.14 3.73 12.24
CA LYS A 176 21.38 4.90 11.37
C LYS A 176 20.17 5.25 10.50
N ASN A 177 19.33 4.27 10.18
CA ASN A 177 18.14 4.44 9.37
C ASN A 177 16.91 4.67 10.26
N LYS A 178 15.97 5.52 9.82
CA LYS A 178 14.73 5.78 10.55
C LYS A 178 13.68 4.74 10.16
N PRO A 179 13.02 4.08 11.13
CA PRO A 179 11.94 3.15 10.83
C PRO A 179 10.71 3.91 10.34
N LYS A 180 9.95 3.28 9.45
CA LYS A 180 8.65 3.79 9.00
C LYS A 180 7.51 3.35 9.94
N MET A 181 7.67 3.62 11.23
CA MET A 181 6.70 3.34 12.30
C MET A 181 6.63 4.50 13.29
N ILE A 182 5.43 4.80 13.80
CA ILE A 182 5.22 5.67 14.98
C ILE A 182 4.96 4.76 16.18
N PRO A 183 5.68 4.91 17.31
CA PRO A 183 5.39 4.16 18.54
C PRO A 183 3.95 4.40 19.02
N TYR A 184 3.27 3.33 19.45
CA TYR A 184 1.85 3.40 19.81
C TYR A 184 1.59 4.34 20.99
N GLU A 185 2.42 4.30 22.03
CA GLU A 185 2.30 5.20 23.19
C GLU A 185 2.44 6.67 22.82
N SER A 186 3.41 7.01 21.96
CA SER A 186 3.60 8.40 21.49
C SER A 186 2.41 8.86 20.65
N TYR A 187 1.92 8.00 19.77
CA TYR A 187 0.74 8.26 18.97
C TYR A 187 -0.51 8.49 19.84
N MET A 188 -0.76 7.62 20.82
CA MET A 188 -1.86 7.78 21.78
C MET A 188 -1.71 9.05 22.63
N ALA A 189 -0.51 9.38 23.10
CA ALA A 189 -0.27 10.60 23.85
C ALA A 189 -0.59 11.86 23.01
N ASN A 190 -0.24 11.86 21.73
CA ASN A 190 -0.58 12.94 20.80
C ASN A 190 -2.11 13.07 20.63
N LEU A 191 -2.82 11.95 20.42
CA LEU A 191 -4.27 11.93 20.32
C LEU A 191 -4.95 12.44 21.60
N SER A 192 -4.52 11.98 22.78
CA SER A 192 -5.04 12.43 24.07
C SER A 192 -4.81 13.93 24.28
N SER A 193 -3.64 14.44 23.91
CA SER A 193 -3.33 15.88 23.96
C SER A 193 -4.27 16.71 23.09
N ARG A 194 -4.56 16.24 21.86
CA ARG A 194 -5.43 16.95 20.90
C ARG A 194 -6.91 16.90 21.27
N THR A 195 -7.36 15.82 21.89
CA THR A 195 -8.77 15.58 22.22
C THR A 195 -9.16 15.99 23.62
N GLY A 196 -8.20 16.01 24.56
CA GLY A 196 -8.44 16.17 25.99
C GLY A 196 -9.10 14.94 26.65
N LEU A 197 -9.22 13.82 25.94
CA LEU A 197 -9.77 12.57 26.48
C LEU A 197 -8.71 11.80 27.27
N ASN A 198 -9.15 11.09 28.30
CA ASN A 198 -8.36 10.08 29.02
C ASN A 198 -9.00 8.71 28.81
N ASP A 199 -9.06 8.28 27.55
CA ASP A 199 -9.67 7.02 27.12
C ASP A 199 -8.57 6.09 26.57
N PRO A 200 -8.48 4.82 26.98
CA PRO A 200 -7.51 3.89 26.40
C PRO A 200 -7.88 3.44 24.98
N ASP A 201 -9.13 3.64 24.54
CA ASP A 201 -9.57 3.26 23.21
C ASP A 201 -9.20 4.32 22.17
N ILE A 202 -8.25 3.96 21.29
CA ILE A 202 -7.85 4.77 20.14
C ILE A 202 -9.05 5.20 19.27
N GLY A 203 -10.09 4.36 19.17
CA GLY A 203 -11.29 4.65 18.40
C GLY A 203 -12.04 5.88 18.93
N ALA A 204 -12.13 6.05 20.25
CA ALA A 204 -12.79 7.20 20.87
C ALA A 204 -12.13 8.51 20.45
N HIS A 205 -10.79 8.55 20.45
CA HIS A 205 -10.03 9.72 20.03
C HIS A 205 -10.19 10.02 18.53
N LEU A 206 -10.05 9.00 17.68
CA LEU A 206 -10.11 9.16 16.23
C LEU A 206 -11.50 9.59 15.76
N ILE A 207 -12.56 9.04 16.34
CA ILE A 207 -13.94 9.46 16.06
C ILE A 207 -14.17 10.89 16.54
N GLN A 208 -13.64 11.28 17.70
CA GLN A 208 -13.79 12.66 18.18
C GLN A 208 -13.10 13.67 17.25
N LEU A 209 -11.92 13.34 16.72
CA LEU A 209 -11.16 14.24 15.84
C LEU A 209 -11.70 14.29 14.41
N PHE A 210 -12.12 13.13 13.87
CA PHE A 210 -12.36 12.97 12.44
C PHE A 210 -13.79 12.54 12.10
N GLY A 211 -14.62 12.19 13.09
CA GLY A 211 -16.01 11.77 12.88
C GLY A 211 -16.10 10.60 11.90
N SER A 212 -16.96 10.74 10.89
CA SER A 212 -17.13 9.73 9.81
C SER A 212 -15.93 9.63 8.86
N GLU A 213 -14.97 10.56 8.92
CA GLU A 213 -13.73 10.46 8.17
C GLU A 213 -12.71 9.52 8.83
N ALA A 214 -12.93 9.10 10.08
CA ALA A 214 -12.14 8.03 10.70
C ALA A 214 -12.28 6.70 9.93
N SER A 215 -11.34 5.78 10.10
CA SER A 215 -11.45 4.42 9.55
C SER A 215 -12.79 3.77 9.93
N ILE A 216 -13.38 3.01 8.99
CA ILE A 216 -14.60 2.25 9.26
C ILE A 216 -14.45 1.28 10.44
N MET A 217 -13.22 0.86 10.75
CA MET A 217 -12.92 0.01 11.91
C MET A 217 -13.44 0.61 13.23
N PHE A 218 -13.43 1.94 13.38
CA PHE A 218 -13.73 2.60 14.65
C PHE A 218 -15.21 2.95 14.82
N TRP A 219 -15.90 3.35 13.75
CA TRP A 219 -17.28 3.84 13.84
C TRP A 219 -18.32 2.86 13.31
N LEU A 220 -17.92 1.86 12.52
CA LEU A 220 -18.83 0.83 12.04
C LEU A 220 -18.87 -0.35 13.03
N PRO A 221 -20.06 -0.84 13.44
CA PRO A 221 -20.14 -2.02 14.31
C PRO A 221 -19.47 -3.25 13.67
N PRO A 222 -18.80 -4.13 14.45
CA PRO A 222 -18.05 -5.27 13.89
C PRO A 222 -18.87 -6.18 12.96
N HIS A 223 -20.15 -6.41 13.27
CA HIS A 223 -21.04 -7.23 12.45
C HIS A 223 -21.42 -6.61 11.08
N GLN A 224 -21.05 -5.36 10.83
CA GLN A 224 -21.27 -4.65 9.57
C GLN A 224 -19.97 -4.44 8.79
N HIS A 225 -18.84 -4.89 9.35
CA HIS A 225 -17.56 -4.82 8.66
C HIS A 225 -17.58 -5.64 7.37
N PRO A 226 -16.83 -5.22 6.34
CA PRO A 226 -16.77 -5.96 5.09
C PRO A 226 -16.11 -7.32 5.32
N GLU A 227 -16.83 -8.38 4.95
CA GLU A 227 -16.30 -9.73 4.99
C GLU A 227 -15.20 -9.95 3.91
N PRO A 228 -14.25 -10.87 4.16
CA PRO A 228 -13.31 -11.32 3.15
C PRO A 228 -14.03 -11.82 1.91
N LEU A 229 -13.52 -11.42 0.73
CA LEU A 229 -14.05 -11.91 -0.53
C LEU A 229 -13.59 -13.34 -0.78
N LYS A 230 -14.45 -14.12 -1.47
CA LYS A 230 -14.07 -15.44 -1.99
C LYS A 230 -13.27 -15.36 -3.29
N SER A 231 -13.21 -14.19 -3.92
CA SER A 231 -12.58 -13.95 -5.23
C SER A 231 -11.22 -13.27 -5.12
N ASP A 232 -10.31 -13.67 -6.02
CA ASP A 232 -8.93 -13.20 -6.13
C ASP A 232 -8.83 -11.79 -6.74
N GLN A 233 -9.15 -10.76 -5.97
CA GLN A 233 -9.20 -9.38 -6.46
C GLN A 233 -8.19 -8.44 -5.80
N GLY A 234 -7.59 -8.84 -4.67
CA GLY A 234 -6.58 -8.05 -3.96
C GLY A 234 -5.17 -8.62 -4.15
N ILE A 235 -4.21 -7.74 -4.42
CA ILE A 235 -2.79 -8.07 -4.44
C ILE A 235 -2.06 -7.13 -3.50
N LEU A 236 -1.34 -7.65 -2.49
CA LEU A 236 -0.59 -6.84 -1.54
C LEU A 236 0.90 -7.21 -1.57
N LEU A 237 1.73 -6.20 -1.83
CA LEU A 237 3.18 -6.23 -1.74
C LEU A 237 3.59 -5.40 -0.52
N SER A 238 4.08 -6.04 0.55
CA SER A 238 4.54 -5.36 1.77
C SER A 238 6.06 -5.23 1.80
N GLY A 239 6.56 -4.19 2.47
CA GLY A 239 8.01 -3.92 2.55
C GLY A 239 8.81 -4.82 3.50
N GLY A 240 8.14 -5.56 4.39
CA GLY A 240 8.76 -6.43 5.39
C GLY A 240 7.80 -7.51 5.89
N GLU A 241 8.34 -8.45 6.67
CA GLU A 241 7.57 -9.45 7.42
C GLU A 241 6.80 -8.78 8.58
N PRO A 242 5.75 -9.44 9.14
CA PRO A 242 4.94 -8.85 10.21
C PRO A 242 5.72 -8.37 11.44
N ASP A 243 6.79 -9.07 11.82
CA ASP A 243 7.64 -8.76 12.97
C ASP A 243 8.78 -7.79 12.65
N GLU A 244 9.03 -7.52 11.37
CA GLU A 244 10.15 -6.70 10.92
C GLU A 244 9.80 -5.22 10.78
N LEU A 245 10.85 -4.39 10.88
CA LEU A 245 10.77 -2.98 10.55
C LEU A 245 11.11 -2.77 9.07
N THR A 246 10.56 -1.69 8.52
CA THR A 246 10.95 -1.17 7.21
C THR A 246 11.57 0.22 7.39
N PHE A 247 12.50 0.56 6.51
CA PHE A 247 13.42 1.67 6.76
C PHE A 247 13.48 2.69 5.62
N GLU A 248 13.74 3.95 6.01
CA GLU A 248 14.28 4.94 5.09
C GLU A 248 15.78 4.74 4.90
N ASP A 249 16.22 4.45 3.68
CA ASP A 249 17.63 4.47 3.28
C ASP A 249 18.09 5.93 3.17
N ARG A 250 18.81 6.39 4.20
CA ARG A 250 19.35 7.77 4.29
C ARG A 250 20.79 7.89 3.80
N ARG A 251 21.35 6.86 3.15
CA ARG A 251 22.75 6.86 2.68
C ARG A 251 22.99 7.89 1.57
N ASP A 252 21.96 8.15 0.75
CA ASP A 252 21.97 9.30 -0.15
C ASP A 252 21.23 10.48 0.49
N ILE A 253 21.99 11.35 1.15
CA ILE A 253 21.46 12.55 1.84
C ILE A 253 20.70 13.47 0.86
N ARG A 254 21.05 13.45 -0.43
CA ARG A 254 20.40 14.29 -1.45
C ARG A 254 19.12 13.69 -2.01
N ASN A 255 18.94 12.38 -1.86
CA ASN A 255 17.79 11.65 -2.38
C ASN A 255 17.41 10.47 -1.47
N PRO A 256 16.96 10.73 -0.22
CA PRO A 256 16.50 9.68 0.68
C PRO A 256 15.32 8.93 0.04
N CYS A 257 15.24 7.62 0.28
CA CYS A 257 14.19 6.75 -0.27
C CYS A 257 13.97 5.53 0.64
N GLY A 258 12.80 4.93 0.59
CA GLY A 258 12.49 3.67 1.25
C GLY A 258 13.30 2.53 0.67
N ALA A 259 13.84 1.68 1.55
CA ALA A 259 14.68 0.56 1.11
C ALA A 259 13.92 -0.40 0.17
N PHE A 260 12.62 -0.60 0.42
CA PHE A 260 11.79 -1.49 -0.40
C PHE A 260 11.54 -0.88 -1.78
N THR A 261 11.11 0.37 -1.83
CA THR A 261 10.84 1.10 -3.07
C THR A 261 12.09 1.22 -3.92
N LYS A 262 13.22 1.63 -3.33
CA LYS A 262 14.51 1.71 -4.02
C LYS A 262 14.88 0.38 -4.68
N THR A 263 14.65 -0.73 -3.99
CA THR A 263 14.97 -2.07 -4.47
C THR A 263 14.05 -2.48 -5.61
N VAL A 264 12.73 -2.27 -5.48
CA VAL A 264 11.76 -2.56 -6.54
C VAL A 264 12.05 -1.72 -7.78
N VAL A 265 12.31 -0.43 -7.63
CA VAL A 265 12.69 0.48 -8.73
C VAL A 265 13.96 0.00 -9.42
N ALA A 266 14.97 -0.45 -8.67
CA ALA A 266 16.21 -0.98 -9.24
C ALA A 266 16.01 -2.28 -10.02
N ILE A 267 15.23 -3.22 -9.48
CA ILE A 267 14.86 -4.47 -10.17
C ILE A 267 14.15 -4.17 -11.47
N LEU A 268 13.13 -3.31 -11.44
CA LEU A 268 12.33 -2.98 -12.62
C LEU A 268 13.17 -2.29 -13.71
N ASN A 269 14.05 -1.34 -13.35
CA ASN A 269 14.94 -0.71 -14.32
C ASN A 269 15.97 -1.68 -14.91
N GLY A 270 16.44 -2.65 -14.12
CA GLY A 270 17.45 -3.62 -14.55
C GLY A 270 16.89 -4.83 -15.28
N HIS A 271 15.56 -5.00 -15.34
CA HIS A 271 14.91 -6.19 -15.89
C HIS A 271 14.19 -5.86 -17.21
N PRO A 272 14.74 -6.25 -18.37
CA PRO A 272 14.16 -5.91 -19.68
C PRO A 272 12.90 -6.73 -20.02
N ALA A 273 12.70 -7.87 -19.36
CA ALA A 273 11.55 -8.75 -19.57
C ALA A 273 10.39 -8.42 -18.60
N PRO A 274 9.14 -8.79 -18.91
CA PRO A 274 8.06 -8.74 -17.93
C PRO A 274 8.38 -9.62 -16.71
N ILE A 275 8.11 -9.11 -15.51
CA ILE A 275 8.36 -9.81 -14.23
C ILE A 275 7.03 -10.12 -13.52
N THR A 276 6.89 -11.32 -12.95
CA THR A 276 5.70 -11.67 -12.16
C THR A 276 5.71 -11.02 -10.78
N ASN A 277 4.53 -10.90 -10.15
CA ASN A 277 4.39 -10.42 -8.78
C ASN A 277 5.31 -11.21 -7.82
N ARG A 278 5.32 -12.55 -7.95
CA ARG A 278 6.16 -13.45 -7.15
C ARG A 278 7.64 -13.20 -7.40
N GLN A 279 8.10 -13.16 -8.65
CA GLN A 279 9.51 -12.96 -8.96
C GLN A 279 10.01 -11.59 -8.48
N LEU A 280 9.20 -10.54 -8.62
CA LEU A 280 9.55 -9.21 -8.14
C LEU A 280 9.84 -9.22 -6.64
N ILE A 281 8.94 -9.83 -5.84
CA ILE A 281 9.10 -9.90 -4.38
C ILE A 281 10.24 -10.85 -3.98
N VAL A 282 10.40 -12.00 -4.63
CA VAL A 282 11.52 -12.93 -4.36
C VAL A 282 12.86 -12.23 -4.61
N ASN A 283 12.99 -11.49 -5.72
CA ASN A 283 14.22 -10.75 -6.03
C ASN A 283 14.46 -9.64 -5.01
N ALA A 284 13.43 -8.86 -4.66
CA ALA A 284 13.55 -7.80 -3.65
C ALA A 284 13.95 -8.35 -2.28
N ARG A 285 13.34 -9.47 -1.88
CA ARG A 285 13.65 -10.19 -0.64
C ARG A 285 15.08 -10.72 -0.61
N GLY A 286 15.59 -11.26 -1.72
CA GLY A 286 16.99 -11.70 -1.81
C GLY A 286 17.99 -10.54 -1.66
N ILE A 287 17.69 -9.37 -2.22
CA ILE A 287 18.56 -8.18 -2.14
C ILE A 287 18.53 -7.56 -0.74
N LEU A 288 17.36 -7.43 -0.13
CA LEU A 288 17.20 -6.79 1.17
C LEU A 288 17.53 -7.71 2.36
N GLY A 289 17.31 -9.03 2.20
CA GLY A 289 17.56 -10.03 3.23
C GLY A 289 19.04 -10.28 3.55
N ILE A 290 19.96 -9.96 2.63
CA ILE A 290 21.41 -10.13 2.83
C ILE A 290 22.10 -8.92 3.48
N LYS A 291 21.34 -7.87 3.79
CA LYS A 291 21.88 -6.70 4.48
C LYS A 291 22.20 -7.00 5.95
N ASP A 292 22.94 -6.07 6.55
CA ASP A 292 23.20 -6.02 7.99
C ASP A 292 21.89 -6.04 8.79
N GLU A 293 21.93 -6.57 10.02
CA GLU A 293 20.72 -6.80 10.83
C GLU A 293 19.88 -5.55 11.05
N ASP A 294 20.49 -4.36 11.08
CA ASP A 294 19.83 -3.06 11.27
C ASP A 294 19.27 -2.43 9.98
N GLU A 295 19.48 -3.06 8.82
CA GLU A 295 18.88 -2.67 7.54
C GLU A 295 18.10 -3.79 6.85
N ARG A 296 18.06 -4.97 7.47
CA ARG A 296 17.42 -6.15 6.92
C ARG A 296 15.91 -6.01 6.98
N GLN A 297 15.26 -6.28 5.87
CA GLN A 297 13.81 -6.40 5.77
C GLN A 297 13.49 -7.40 4.67
N HIS A 298 12.40 -8.14 4.83
CA HIS A 298 12.00 -9.17 3.89
C HIS A 298 10.61 -8.90 3.34
N PRO A 299 10.51 -8.29 2.15
CA PRO A 299 9.23 -8.08 1.48
C PRO A 299 8.41 -9.36 1.31
N CYS A 300 7.09 -9.19 1.35
CA CYS A 300 6.12 -10.28 1.26
C CYS A 300 5.09 -10.03 0.16
N LEU A 301 4.41 -11.10 -0.25
CA LEU A 301 3.35 -11.10 -1.26
C LEU A 301 2.12 -11.84 -0.73
N TYR A 302 0.98 -11.15 -0.70
CA TYR A 302 -0.32 -11.69 -0.31
C TYR A 302 -1.33 -11.52 -1.45
N CYS A 303 -1.80 -12.63 -2.00
CA CYS A 303 -2.79 -12.72 -3.09
C CYS A 303 -3.07 -14.21 -3.39
N SER A 304 -3.95 -14.53 -4.35
CA SER A 304 -4.02 -15.92 -4.81
C SER A 304 -2.78 -16.36 -5.59
N GLN A 305 -2.71 -17.66 -5.83
CA GLN A 305 -1.70 -18.29 -6.67
C GLN A 305 -1.71 -17.77 -8.13
N GLU A 306 -2.88 -17.46 -8.69
CA GLU A 306 -3.02 -16.91 -10.04
C GLU A 306 -2.38 -15.52 -10.11
N ASN A 307 -2.81 -14.61 -9.23
CA ASN A 307 -2.23 -13.28 -9.11
C ASN A 307 -0.73 -13.31 -8.79
N ALA A 308 -0.23 -14.25 -7.99
CA ALA A 308 1.21 -14.35 -7.75
C ALA A 308 2.02 -14.63 -9.02
N ASN A 309 1.46 -15.41 -9.95
CA ASN A 309 2.09 -15.79 -11.20
C ASN A 309 1.77 -14.81 -12.35
N ALA A 310 0.84 -13.88 -12.14
CA ALA A 310 0.55 -12.81 -13.08
C ALA A 310 1.72 -11.82 -13.17
N VAL A 311 1.90 -11.21 -14.35
CA VAL A 311 2.92 -10.18 -14.59
C VAL A 311 2.54 -8.91 -13.81
N PHE A 312 3.48 -8.38 -13.03
CA PHE A 312 3.27 -7.20 -12.21
C PHE A 312 2.79 -6.03 -13.08
N LEU A 313 1.60 -5.52 -12.75
CA LEU A 313 0.92 -4.40 -13.41
C LEU A 313 0.70 -4.52 -14.93
N ARG A 314 0.87 -5.70 -15.57
CA ARG A 314 0.60 -5.92 -17.01
C ARG A 314 -0.65 -6.74 -17.27
N LYS A 315 -1.20 -6.65 -18.50
CA LYS A 315 -2.37 -7.47 -18.89
C LYS A 315 -1.94 -8.90 -19.16
N ALA A 316 -2.80 -9.86 -18.90
CA ALA A 316 -2.64 -11.23 -19.39
C ALA A 316 -2.58 -11.29 -20.93
N SER A 317 -3.27 -10.38 -21.63
CA SER A 317 -3.30 -10.30 -23.09
C SER A 317 -2.07 -9.64 -23.74
N GLU A 318 -1.18 -9.02 -22.96
CA GLU A 318 0.07 -8.40 -23.45
C GLU A 318 1.23 -9.41 -23.50
N ILE A 319 0.96 -10.70 -23.26
CA ILE A 319 1.93 -11.80 -23.19
C ILE A 319 1.92 -12.65 -24.50
N GLY A 320 1.10 -12.28 -25.50
CA GLY A 320 1.02 -12.99 -26.79
C GLY A 320 1.88 -12.36 -27.89
N GLU A 321 2.64 -13.22 -28.59
CA GLU A 321 3.48 -12.98 -29.80
C GLU A 321 4.94 -12.56 -29.60
N THR A 322 5.76 -13.39 -28.93
CA THR A 322 7.10 -13.74 -29.46
C THR A 322 7.58 -15.07 -28.86
N SER A 323 7.14 -16.19 -29.43
CA SER A 323 7.91 -17.45 -29.55
C SER A 323 7.00 -18.51 -30.17
N GLU A 324 6.71 -18.39 -31.47
CA GLU A 324 6.48 -19.61 -32.25
C GLU A 324 7.85 -20.23 -32.49
N ASP A 325 8.15 -21.30 -31.76
CA ASP A 325 9.21 -22.22 -32.12
C ASP A 325 8.88 -22.76 -33.52
N HIS A 326 9.60 -22.26 -34.53
CA HIS A 326 9.69 -22.92 -35.82
C HIS A 326 10.41 -24.26 -35.62
N VAL A 327 9.62 -25.30 -35.36
CA VAL A 327 10.00 -26.67 -35.64
C VAL A 327 10.12 -26.77 -37.17
N LEU A 328 11.36 -26.65 -37.67
CA LEU A 328 11.69 -27.05 -39.02
C LEU A 328 11.70 -28.58 -39.05
N GLU A 329 10.68 -29.16 -39.70
CA GLU A 329 10.81 -30.49 -40.27
C GLU A 329 11.87 -30.46 -41.38
N GLY A 330 12.86 -31.33 -41.27
CA GLY A 330 13.92 -31.58 -42.24
C GLY A 330 14.77 -32.77 -41.82
#